data_AF-A0A250YDE0-F1
#
_entry.id   AF-A0A250YDE0-F1
#
_cell.length_a   1.000
_cell.length_b   1.000
_cell.length_c   1.000
_cell.angle_alpha   90.00
_cell.angle_beta   90.00
_cell.angle_gamma   90.00
#
_symmetry.space_group_name_H-M   'P 1'
#
loop_
_entity.id
_entity.type
_entity.pdbx_description
1 polymer ?
#
loop_
_entity_poly.entity_id
_entity_poly.type
_entity_poly.pdbx_seq_one_letter_code
_entity_poly.pdbx_strand_id
1 'polypeptide(L)'
;MELTFNQAAKGVNKEFTVNIMDTCERCDGKGNEPGTKVQHCHYCGGSGMETINTGPFVMRSTCRRCGGRGSIITNPCVICRGAGQAKQKKRVVIPVPAGVEDGQTVRMPVGKKEIFITFRVQKSPVFRRDGADIHSELFISIAQAILGGTARAQGLYETINVTIPPGIQTDQKIRLSGKGIPRINSYGYGDHYIHIKIRVPKRLTSRQQSLILSYAEDETDVEGTVNGVTQTSTGKRSTGN
;
A
#
# COMPACT_ATOMS: atom_id res chain seq x y z
N MET A 1 6.33 -0.29 5.41
CA MET A 1 4.99 -0.70 5.87
C MET A 1 4.26 -1.36 4.73
N GLU A 2 3.76 -2.57 4.91
CA GLU A 2 2.95 -3.25 3.88
C GLU A 2 1.49 -2.81 3.94
N LEU A 3 0.92 -2.57 2.75
CA LEU A 3 -0.45 -2.15 2.53
C LEU A 3 -1.10 -3.00 1.44
N THR A 4 -2.38 -3.27 1.58
CA THR A 4 -3.15 -3.83 0.46
C THR A 4 -3.43 -2.72 -0.57
N PHE A 5 -3.70 -3.11 -1.81
CA PHE A 5 -4.08 -2.17 -2.87
C PHE A 5 -5.23 -1.24 -2.44
N ASN A 6 -6.29 -1.81 -1.84
CA ASN A 6 -7.45 -1.05 -1.40
C ASN A 6 -7.10 -0.05 -0.28
N GLN A 7 -6.19 -0.41 0.63
CA GLN A 7 -5.72 0.50 1.69
C GLN A 7 -4.91 1.66 1.10
N ALA A 8 -4.01 1.38 0.16
CA ALA A 8 -3.22 2.42 -0.50
C ALA A 8 -4.10 3.36 -1.33
N ALA A 9 -5.12 2.82 -2.00
CA ALA A 9 -6.01 3.59 -2.86
C ALA A 9 -7.00 4.46 -2.07
N LYS A 10 -7.59 3.94 -0.98
CA LYS A 10 -8.58 4.66 -0.16
C LYS A 10 -7.97 5.51 0.96
N GLY A 11 -6.75 5.20 1.37
CA GLY A 11 -6.15 5.71 2.60
C GLY A 11 -6.66 4.95 3.83
N VAL A 12 -5.81 4.86 4.85
CA VAL A 12 -6.15 4.17 6.12
C VAL A 12 -5.25 4.68 7.24
N ASN A 13 -5.76 4.73 8.46
CA ASN A 13 -4.94 4.94 9.65
C ASN A 13 -4.50 3.57 10.18
N LYS A 14 -3.18 3.32 10.21
CA LYS A 14 -2.64 2.03 10.66
C LYS A 14 -1.81 2.22 11.91
N GLU A 15 -2.12 1.45 12.95
CA GLU A 15 -1.31 1.40 14.16
C GLU A 15 -0.03 0.60 13.91
N PHE A 16 1.10 1.17 14.32
CA PHE A 16 2.39 0.51 14.24
C PHE A 16 3.19 0.75 15.53
N THR A 17 3.86 -0.28 16.01
CA THR A 17 4.71 -0.17 17.21
C THR A 17 6.15 0.04 16.77
N VAL A 18 6.74 1.17 17.16
CA VAL A 18 8.13 1.51 16.89
C VAL A 18 8.95 1.45 18.18
N ASN A 19 10.17 0.93 18.07
CA ASN A 19 11.13 0.93 19.15
C ASN A 19 12.02 2.17 18.99
N ILE A 20 11.88 3.14 19.88
CA ILE A 20 12.64 4.39 19.83
C ILE A 20 13.43 4.52 21.14
N MET A 21 14.67 5.02 21.05
CA MET A 21 15.36 5.50 22.25
C MET A 21 14.80 6.86 22.63
N ASP A 22 14.16 6.90 23.79
CA ASP A 22 13.59 8.11 24.38
C ASP A 22 14.00 8.21 25.85
N THR A 23 13.61 9.30 26.49
CA THR A 23 13.78 9.58 27.92
C THR A 23 13.27 8.39 28.73
N CYS A 24 14.12 7.87 29.62
CA CYS A 24 13.77 6.71 30.42
C CYS A 24 12.61 7.06 31.37
N GLU A 25 11.41 6.50 31.13
CA GLU A 25 10.20 6.71 31.94
C GLU A 25 10.41 6.48 33.44
N ARG A 26 11.24 5.49 33.82
CA ARG A 26 11.46 5.18 35.24
C ARG A 26 12.22 6.29 35.96
N CYS A 27 13.29 6.83 35.37
CA CYS A 27 14.13 7.85 36.01
C CYS A 27 13.89 9.27 35.51
N ASP A 28 12.94 9.46 34.58
CA ASP A 28 12.62 10.72 33.92
C ASP A 28 13.87 11.42 33.36
N GLY A 29 14.77 10.64 32.75
CA GLY A 29 16.02 11.16 32.16
C GLY A 29 17.17 11.40 33.14
N LYS A 30 16.94 11.33 34.45
CA LYS A 30 17.95 11.66 35.48
C LYS A 30 19.06 10.61 35.62
N GLY A 31 18.82 9.39 35.15
CA GLY A 31 19.81 8.30 35.16
C GLY A 31 20.01 7.60 36.50
N ASN A 32 19.49 8.14 37.61
CA ASN A 32 19.49 7.50 38.93
C ASN A 32 18.20 6.73 39.20
N GLU A 33 18.27 5.76 40.10
CA GLU A 33 17.09 4.98 40.50
C GLU A 33 16.09 5.86 41.28
N PRO A 34 14.78 5.81 40.98
CA PRO A 34 13.77 6.61 41.69
C PRO A 34 13.84 6.43 43.21
N GLY A 35 13.74 7.53 43.94
CA GLY A 35 13.89 7.54 45.40
C GLY A 35 15.33 7.60 45.91
N THR A 36 16.34 7.49 45.03
CA THR A 36 17.75 7.65 45.42
C THR A 36 18.23 9.08 45.20
N LYS A 37 19.09 9.58 46.10
CA LYS A 37 19.67 10.92 45.99
C LYS A 37 20.91 10.89 45.11
N VAL A 38 20.99 11.85 44.19
CA VAL A 38 22.20 12.13 43.42
C VAL A 38 23.13 12.96 44.29
N GLN A 39 24.40 12.56 44.41
CA GLN A 39 25.38 13.31 45.17
C GLN A 39 26.14 14.27 44.26
N HIS A 40 26.47 15.46 44.75
CA HIS A 40 27.32 16.39 44.03
C HIS A 40 28.73 15.81 43.91
N CYS A 41 29.40 16.03 42.78
CA CYS A 41 30.76 15.56 42.62
C CYS A 41 31.70 16.42 43.47
N HIS A 42 32.23 15.85 44.56
CA HIS A 42 33.16 16.53 45.46
C HIS A 42 34.47 16.96 44.77
N TYR A 43 34.88 16.26 43.71
CA TYR A 43 36.12 16.58 42.99
C TYR A 43 36.04 17.84 42.13
N CYS A 44 34.88 18.13 41.54
CA CYS A 44 34.69 19.32 40.71
C CYS A 44 33.74 20.35 41.35
N GLY A 45 33.26 20.12 42.57
CA GLY A 45 32.28 20.98 43.25
C GLY A 45 30.98 21.17 42.48
N GLY A 46 30.55 20.19 41.68
CA GLY A 46 29.37 20.35 40.81
C GLY A 46 29.61 20.91 39.42
N SER A 47 30.81 21.44 39.12
CA SER A 47 31.09 22.13 37.85
C SER A 47 31.23 21.22 36.62
N GLY A 48 31.43 19.91 36.80
CA GLY A 48 31.67 18.95 35.71
C GLY A 48 33.06 19.05 35.08
N MET A 49 33.86 20.06 35.42
CA MET A 49 35.21 20.28 34.89
C MET A 49 36.25 20.21 36.00
N GLU A 50 37.43 19.69 35.68
CA GLU A 50 38.60 19.72 36.56
C GLU A 50 39.72 20.51 35.91
N THR A 51 40.42 21.32 36.70
CA THR A 51 41.57 22.08 36.24
C THR A 51 42.82 21.24 36.42
N ILE A 52 43.53 20.96 35.32
CA ILE A 52 44.79 20.24 35.33
C ILE A 52 45.91 21.26 35.11
N ASN A 53 46.80 21.38 36.09
CA ASN A 53 47.98 22.22 35.99
C ASN A 53 49.16 21.34 35.58
N THR A 54 49.77 21.64 34.43
CA THR A 54 50.98 20.97 33.97
C THR A 54 52.01 22.05 33.63
N GLY A 55 52.86 22.36 34.61
CA GLY A 55 53.84 23.44 34.48
C GLY A 55 53.18 24.82 34.33
N PRO A 56 53.67 25.69 33.43
CA PRO A 56 53.11 27.04 33.23
C PRO A 56 51.74 27.04 32.51
N PHE A 57 51.22 25.87 32.13
CA PHE A 57 49.96 25.74 31.41
C PHE A 57 48.84 25.22 32.31
N VAL A 58 47.71 25.92 32.29
CA VAL A 58 46.47 25.55 32.97
C VAL A 58 45.46 25.12 31.91
N MET A 59 45.00 23.86 31.97
CA MET A 59 43.96 23.36 31.08
C MET A 59 42.73 22.94 31.88
N ARG A 60 41.54 23.29 31.39
CA ARG A 60 40.29 22.70 31.88
C ARG A 60 40.01 21.43 31.09
N SER A 61 39.84 20.33 31.80
CA SER A 61 39.42 19.05 31.25
C SER A 61 38.10 18.62 31.87
N THR A 62 37.43 17.65 31.27
CA THR A 62 36.25 17.03 31.86
C THR A 62 36.64 16.31 33.14
N CYS A 63 35.85 16.49 34.20
CA CYS A 63 36.16 15.85 35.48
C CYS A 63 36.16 14.32 35.33
N ARG A 64 37.29 13.67 35.66
CA ARG A 64 37.46 12.21 35.47
C ARG A 64 36.50 11.39 36.33
N ARG A 65 36.01 11.96 37.44
CA ARG A 65 35.15 11.26 38.41
C ARG A 65 33.67 11.29 38.06
N CYS A 66 33.17 12.39 37.51
CA CYS A 66 31.76 12.51 37.10
C CYS A 66 31.56 12.50 35.58
N GLY A 67 32.63 12.47 34.79
CA GLY A 67 32.58 12.46 33.33
C GLY A 67 31.88 13.67 32.74
N GLY A 68 31.94 14.83 33.40
CA GLY A 68 31.28 16.06 32.95
C GLY A 68 29.90 16.35 33.57
N ARG A 69 29.29 15.40 34.30
CA ARG A 69 27.91 15.56 34.80
C ARG A 69 27.76 16.45 36.03
N GLY A 70 28.86 16.83 36.70
CA GLY A 70 28.84 17.57 37.96
C GLY A 70 28.29 16.78 39.17
N SER A 71 27.79 15.57 38.94
CA SER A 71 27.13 14.74 39.95
C SER A 71 27.55 13.29 39.81
N ILE A 72 27.50 12.57 40.94
CA ILE A 72 27.84 11.14 41.05
C ILE A 72 26.54 10.39 41.37
N ILE A 73 26.21 9.44 40.52
CA ILE A 73 25.05 8.56 40.66
C ILE A 73 25.52 7.27 41.34
N THR A 74 25.20 7.10 42.62
CA THR A 74 25.55 5.89 43.39
C THR A 74 24.69 4.69 42.99
N ASN A 75 23.40 4.93 42.74
CA ASN A 75 22.44 3.92 42.34
C ASN A 75 21.94 4.23 40.92
N PRO A 76 22.58 3.68 39.88
CA PRO A 76 22.14 3.90 38.51
C PRO A 76 20.77 3.26 38.29
N CYS A 77 19.94 3.91 37.46
CA CYS A 77 18.63 3.39 37.12
C CYS A 77 18.74 2.00 36.48
N VAL A 78 17.95 1.04 36.93
CA VAL A 78 18.02 -0.35 36.44
C VAL A 78 17.69 -0.50 34.96
N ILE A 79 16.85 0.39 34.40
CA ILE A 79 16.40 0.33 33.00
C ILE A 79 17.43 0.96 32.05
N CYS A 80 17.92 2.17 32.35
CA CYS A 80 18.84 2.90 31.47
C CYS A 80 20.32 2.80 31.88
N ARG A 81 20.63 2.17 33.02
CA ARG A 81 21.97 2.00 33.57
C ARG A 81 22.77 3.30 33.66
N GLY A 82 22.12 4.39 34.05
CA GLY A 82 22.76 5.71 34.16
C GLY A 82 22.79 6.54 32.87
N ALA A 83 22.28 6.03 31.75
CA ALA A 83 22.27 6.75 30.48
C ALA A 83 21.16 7.82 30.36
N GLY A 84 20.11 7.75 31.17
CA GLY A 84 18.94 8.64 31.09
C GLY A 84 18.01 8.36 29.89
N GLN A 85 18.42 7.52 28.94
CA GLN A 85 17.60 7.09 27.81
C GLN A 85 17.41 5.58 27.82
N ALA A 86 16.22 5.13 27.42
CA ALA A 86 15.89 3.72 27.31
C ALA A 86 15.13 3.43 26.01
N LYS A 87 15.24 2.20 25.51
CA LYS A 87 14.40 1.74 24.39
C LYS A 87 12.96 1.62 24.87
N GLN A 88 12.06 2.38 24.28
CA GLN A 88 10.63 2.33 24.55
C GLN A 88 9.87 1.87 23.31
N LYS A 89 8.84 1.05 23.55
CA LYS A 89 7.87 0.66 22.52
C LYS A 89 6.77 1.72 22.50
N LYS A 90 6.75 2.56 21.47
CA LYS A 90 5.65 3.53 21.28
C LYS A 90 4.72 3.03 20.20
N ARG A 91 3.42 3.01 20.50
CA ARG A 91 2.37 2.81 19.50
C ARG A 91 2.13 4.15 18.81
N VAL A 92 2.24 4.15 17.50
CA VAL A 92 2.05 5.35 16.68
C VAL A 92 1.01 5.04 15.62
N VAL A 93 0.04 5.92 15.48
CA VAL A 93 -0.94 5.86 14.39
C VAL A 93 -0.30 6.54 13.19
N ILE A 94 -0.07 5.78 12.13
CA ILE A 94 0.48 6.29 10.87
C ILE A 94 -0.70 6.56 9.94
N PRO A 95 -0.98 7.83 9.60
CA PRO A 95 -1.97 8.16 8.58
C PRO A 95 -1.39 7.83 7.21
N VAL A 96 -2.03 6.92 6.49
CA VAL A 96 -1.71 6.62 5.10
C VAL A 96 -2.65 7.47 4.22
N PRO A 97 -2.12 8.47 3.49
CA PRO A 97 -2.95 9.26 2.60
C PRO A 97 -3.55 8.40 1.49
N ALA A 98 -4.71 8.79 0.99
CA ALA A 98 -5.33 8.12 -0.15
C ALA A 98 -4.49 8.34 -1.42
N GLY A 99 -4.34 7.29 -2.21
CA GLY A 99 -3.59 7.35 -3.47
C GLY A 99 -2.09 7.11 -3.36
N VAL A 100 -1.57 6.70 -2.20
CA VAL A 100 -0.14 6.36 -2.01
C VAL A 100 0.36 5.35 -3.03
N GLU A 101 1.55 5.60 -3.58
CA GLU A 101 2.22 4.72 -4.53
C GLU A 101 3.15 3.71 -3.86
N ASP A 102 3.47 2.64 -4.58
CA ASP A 102 4.45 1.66 -4.11
C ASP A 102 5.85 2.30 -4.05
N GLY A 103 6.56 2.09 -2.96
CA GLY A 103 7.89 2.68 -2.73
C GLY A 103 7.87 4.12 -2.23
N GLN A 104 6.69 4.76 -2.11
CA GLN A 104 6.60 6.13 -1.60
C GLN A 104 7.02 6.18 -0.12
N THR A 105 7.90 7.13 0.22
CA THR A 105 8.36 7.35 1.59
C THR A 105 7.75 8.62 2.17
N VAL A 106 7.12 8.49 3.34
CA VAL A 106 6.62 9.63 4.12
C VAL A 106 7.48 9.82 5.36
N ARG A 107 7.79 11.08 5.65
CA ARG A 107 8.49 11.49 6.87
C ARG A 107 7.47 11.89 7.93
N MET A 108 7.58 11.31 9.11
CA MET A 108 6.68 11.61 10.22
C MET A 108 7.47 11.82 11.53
N PRO A 109 7.22 12.90 12.27
CA PRO A 109 7.82 13.09 13.59
C PRO A 109 7.17 12.13 14.61
N VAL A 110 7.99 11.47 15.41
CA VAL A 110 7.58 10.63 16.55
C VAL A 110 8.39 11.04 17.78
N GLY A 111 7.78 11.86 18.63
CA GLY A 111 8.46 12.48 19.76
C GLY A 111 9.56 13.43 19.28
N LYS A 112 10.79 13.24 19.75
CA LYS A 112 11.97 14.06 19.37
C LYS A 112 12.72 13.53 18.15
N LYS A 113 12.25 12.45 17.52
CA LYS A 113 12.90 11.84 16.35
C LYS A 113 11.97 11.84 15.15
N GLU A 114 12.55 11.80 13.96
CA GLU A 114 11.80 11.60 12.72
C GLU A 114 11.96 10.15 12.28
N ILE A 115 10.87 9.57 11.75
CA ILE A 115 10.90 8.26 11.10
C ILE A 115 10.51 8.40 9.63
N PHE A 116 11.17 7.61 8.78
CA PHE A 116 10.86 7.50 7.37
C PHE A 116 10.11 6.19 7.15
N ILE A 117 8.89 6.30 6.65
CA ILE A 117 8.00 5.16 6.42
C ILE A 117 7.87 4.98 4.91
N THR A 118 8.53 3.96 4.38
CA THR A 118 8.35 3.53 2.99
C THR A 118 7.15 2.59 2.90
N PHE A 119 6.16 2.94 2.09
CA PHE A 119 4.99 2.12 1.83
C PHE A 119 5.30 1.08 0.76
N ARG A 120 4.85 -0.16 0.99
CA ARG A 120 4.92 -1.26 0.04
C ARG A 120 3.49 -1.72 -0.24
N VAL A 121 3.03 -1.54 -1.47
CA VAL A 121 1.65 -1.82 -1.87
C VAL A 121 1.60 -3.16 -2.58
N GLN A 122 0.81 -4.08 -2.02
CA GLN A 122 0.59 -5.38 -2.61
C GLN A 122 -0.25 -5.26 -3.88
N LYS A 123 0.07 -6.07 -4.90
CA LYS A 123 -0.70 -6.16 -6.15
C LYS A 123 -2.11 -6.69 -5.85
N SER A 124 -3.12 -6.09 -6.48
CA SER A 124 -4.50 -6.60 -6.41
C SER A 124 -4.73 -7.67 -7.49
N PRO A 125 -5.50 -8.73 -7.19
CA PRO A 125 -5.93 -9.69 -8.21
C PRO A 125 -6.97 -9.10 -9.16
N VAL A 126 -7.69 -8.05 -8.77
CA VAL A 126 -8.80 -7.45 -9.54
C VAL A 126 -8.36 -6.18 -10.28
N PHE A 127 -7.54 -5.37 -9.63
CA PHE A 127 -7.18 -4.04 -10.11
C PHE A 127 -5.70 -3.97 -10.49
N ARG A 128 -5.43 -3.42 -11.66
CA ARG A 128 -4.10 -2.96 -12.08
C ARG A 128 -4.09 -1.44 -12.04
N ARG A 129 -3.12 -0.86 -11.36
CA ARG A 129 -2.98 0.60 -11.29
C ARG A 129 -2.05 1.10 -12.38
N ASP A 130 -2.44 2.20 -13.01
CA ASP A 130 -1.63 2.97 -13.94
C ASP A 130 -1.72 4.45 -13.54
N GLY A 131 -0.73 4.93 -12.77
CA GLY A 131 -0.77 6.26 -12.16
C GLY A 131 -1.98 6.46 -11.24
N ALA A 132 -2.87 7.40 -11.59
CA ALA A 132 -4.14 7.65 -10.90
C ALA A 132 -5.30 6.80 -11.44
N ASP A 133 -5.11 6.19 -12.61
CA ASP A 133 -6.14 5.40 -13.27
C ASP A 133 -6.03 3.94 -12.82
N ILE A 134 -7.17 3.24 -12.90
CA ILE A 134 -7.25 1.82 -12.57
C ILE A 134 -7.84 1.04 -13.73
N HIS A 135 -7.33 -0.17 -13.90
CA HIS A 135 -7.77 -1.12 -14.90
C HIS A 135 -8.30 -2.37 -14.22
N SER A 136 -9.46 -2.86 -14.66
CA SER A 136 -9.99 -4.16 -14.24
C SER A 136 -10.52 -4.92 -15.45
N GLU A 137 -10.65 -6.23 -15.29
CA GLU A 137 -11.25 -7.11 -16.29
C GLU A 137 -12.71 -7.39 -15.90
N LEU A 138 -13.63 -7.28 -16.86
CA LEU A 138 -15.04 -7.62 -16.68
C LEU A 138 -15.41 -8.72 -17.66
N PHE A 139 -15.85 -9.86 -17.13
CA PHE A 139 -16.29 -10.99 -17.91
C PHE A 139 -17.77 -10.87 -18.26
N ILE A 140 -18.09 -10.94 -19.55
CA ILE A 140 -19.46 -10.87 -20.06
C ILE A 140 -19.80 -12.13 -20.86
N SER A 141 -21.09 -12.44 -20.99
CA SER A 141 -21.53 -13.57 -21.82
C SER A 141 -21.54 -13.22 -23.31
N ILE A 142 -21.52 -14.23 -24.18
CA ILE A 142 -21.67 -14.04 -25.63
C ILE A 142 -22.99 -13.30 -25.95
N ALA A 143 -24.07 -13.68 -25.28
CA ALA A 143 -25.37 -13.02 -25.48
C ALA A 143 -25.32 -11.52 -25.11
N GLN A 144 -24.65 -11.15 -24.02
CA GLN A 144 -24.45 -9.75 -23.64
C GLN A 144 -23.51 -9.02 -24.62
N ALA A 145 -22.54 -9.70 -25.20
CA ALA A 145 -21.65 -9.10 -26.18
C ALA A 145 -22.40 -8.75 -27.48
N ILE A 146 -23.25 -9.66 -27.95
CA ILE A 146 -24.04 -9.48 -29.18
C ILE A 146 -25.19 -8.49 -28.96
N LEU A 147 -26.05 -8.75 -27.96
CA LEU A 147 -27.31 -8.01 -27.76
C LEU A 147 -27.15 -6.77 -26.87
N GLY A 148 -25.99 -6.61 -26.23
CA GLY A 148 -25.80 -5.61 -25.19
C GLY A 148 -26.47 -5.99 -23.87
N GLY A 149 -26.50 -5.04 -22.93
CA GLY A 149 -27.17 -5.22 -21.65
C GLY A 149 -26.48 -4.44 -20.53
N THR A 150 -26.55 -4.97 -19.31
CA THR A 150 -25.86 -4.39 -18.15
C THR A 150 -25.10 -5.47 -17.40
N ALA A 151 -23.94 -5.11 -16.86
CA ALA A 151 -23.14 -5.99 -16.01
C ALA A 151 -22.62 -5.23 -14.78
N ARG A 152 -22.38 -5.98 -13.71
CA ARG A 152 -21.82 -5.43 -12.47
C ARG A 152 -20.31 -5.61 -12.48
N ALA A 153 -19.58 -4.50 -12.36
CA ALA A 153 -18.15 -4.48 -12.16
C ALA A 153 -17.81 -4.14 -10.71
N GLN A 154 -16.68 -4.65 -10.22
CA GLN A 154 -16.14 -4.23 -8.94
C GLN A 154 -15.45 -2.88 -9.14
N GLY A 155 -15.96 -1.83 -8.51
CA GLY A 155 -15.24 -0.55 -8.39
C GLY A 155 -14.41 -0.52 -7.11
N LEU A 156 -13.57 0.52 -6.99
CA LEU A 156 -12.71 0.68 -5.83
C LEU A 156 -13.52 0.91 -4.55
N TYR A 157 -14.51 1.80 -4.61
CA TYR A 157 -15.34 2.20 -3.45
C TYR A 157 -16.64 1.41 -3.35
N GLU A 158 -17.27 1.14 -4.49
CA GLU A 158 -18.59 0.55 -4.61
C GLU A 158 -18.65 -0.37 -5.84
N THR A 159 -19.67 -1.20 -5.93
CA THR A 159 -19.98 -1.94 -7.16
C THR A 159 -20.60 -1.00 -8.19
N ILE A 160 -20.16 -1.10 -9.44
CA ILE A 160 -20.56 -0.20 -10.52
C ILE A 160 -21.37 -0.99 -11.54
N ASN A 161 -22.54 -0.48 -11.91
CA ASN A 161 -23.31 -1.02 -13.04
C ASN A 161 -22.74 -0.41 -14.33
N VAL A 162 -22.33 -1.27 -15.25
CA VAL A 162 -21.74 -0.90 -16.53
C VAL A 162 -22.73 -1.26 -17.63
N THR A 163 -23.09 -0.28 -18.45
CA THR A 163 -23.90 -0.50 -19.65
C THR A 163 -23.01 -1.05 -20.75
N ILE A 164 -23.39 -2.21 -21.28
CA ILE A 164 -22.69 -2.88 -22.37
C ILE A 164 -23.42 -2.57 -23.67
N PRO A 165 -22.80 -1.85 -24.62
CA PRO A 165 -23.38 -1.65 -25.93
C PRO A 165 -23.46 -2.97 -26.71
N PRO A 166 -24.45 -3.14 -27.60
CA PRO A 166 -24.51 -4.28 -28.49
C PRO A 166 -23.31 -4.29 -29.45
N GLY A 167 -22.85 -5.49 -29.82
CA GLY A 167 -21.70 -5.69 -30.70
C GLY A 167 -20.33 -5.37 -30.08
N ILE A 168 -20.22 -5.33 -28.75
CA ILE A 168 -18.96 -5.01 -28.06
C ILE A 168 -17.91 -6.09 -28.33
N GLN A 169 -16.69 -5.66 -28.64
CA GLN A 169 -15.58 -6.56 -28.93
C GLN A 169 -14.80 -6.92 -27.67
N THR A 170 -14.10 -8.06 -27.71
CA THR A 170 -13.13 -8.40 -26.65
C THR A 170 -12.02 -7.36 -26.58
N ASP A 171 -11.50 -7.10 -25.38
CA ASP A 171 -10.48 -6.08 -25.08
C ASP A 171 -10.88 -4.63 -25.37
N GLN A 172 -12.13 -4.38 -25.79
CA GLN A 172 -12.67 -3.03 -25.80
C GLN A 172 -12.72 -2.48 -24.38
N LYS A 173 -12.37 -1.19 -24.25
CA LYS A 173 -12.27 -0.51 -22.95
C LYS A 173 -13.47 0.39 -22.74
N ILE A 174 -14.16 0.22 -21.62
CA ILE A 174 -15.18 1.16 -21.15
C ILE A 174 -14.53 2.05 -20.09
N ARG A 175 -14.53 3.36 -20.32
CA ARG A 175 -14.00 4.35 -19.38
C ARG A 175 -15.12 4.83 -18.45
N LEU A 176 -14.86 4.73 -17.15
CA LEU A 176 -15.68 5.31 -16.10
C LEU A 176 -14.95 6.50 -15.49
N SER A 177 -15.37 7.70 -15.89
CA SER A 177 -14.69 8.93 -15.48
C SER A 177 -14.80 9.19 -13.97
N GLY A 178 -13.69 9.55 -13.33
CA GLY A 178 -13.64 9.90 -11.91
C GLY A 178 -13.83 8.74 -10.93
N LYS A 179 -13.81 7.49 -11.41
CA LYS A 179 -13.94 6.28 -10.58
C LYS A 179 -12.60 5.60 -10.26
N GLY A 180 -11.48 6.26 -10.56
CA GLY A 180 -10.13 5.82 -10.24
C GLY A 180 -9.63 6.24 -8.85
N ILE A 181 -8.30 6.37 -8.72
CA ILE A 181 -7.63 6.69 -7.46
C ILE A 181 -7.51 8.21 -7.30
N PRO A 182 -7.67 8.77 -6.08
CA PRO A 182 -7.43 10.18 -5.83
C PRO A 182 -5.98 10.57 -6.09
N ARG A 183 -5.76 11.72 -6.73
CA ARG A 183 -4.41 12.23 -7.01
C ARG A 183 -3.82 12.83 -5.73
N ILE A 184 -2.59 12.44 -5.35
CA ILE A 184 -1.95 12.94 -4.12
C ILE A 184 -1.63 14.44 -4.22
N ASN A 185 -1.08 14.87 -5.36
CA ASN A 185 -0.57 16.23 -5.58
C ASN A 185 -1.53 17.12 -6.38
N SER A 186 -2.77 16.70 -6.59
CA SER A 186 -3.73 17.43 -7.41
C SER A 186 -5.16 17.17 -6.96
N TYR A 187 -6.05 18.11 -7.23
CA TYR A 187 -7.47 17.90 -6.97
C TYR A 187 -8.06 16.92 -8.00
N GLY A 188 -8.93 16.01 -7.54
CA GLY A 188 -9.68 15.09 -8.38
C GLY A 188 -9.20 13.63 -8.34
N TYR A 189 -9.89 12.82 -9.14
CA TYR A 189 -9.71 11.38 -9.25
C TYR A 189 -9.23 11.00 -10.64
N GLY A 190 -8.49 9.90 -10.74
CA GLY A 190 -8.31 9.23 -12.03
C GLY A 190 -9.57 8.53 -12.51
N ASP A 191 -9.44 7.80 -13.60
CA ASP A 191 -10.52 7.07 -14.26
C ASP A 191 -10.39 5.56 -14.03
N HIS A 192 -11.52 4.85 -14.18
CA HIS A 192 -11.54 3.39 -14.15
C HIS A 192 -11.82 2.85 -15.55
N TYR A 193 -10.84 2.17 -16.13
CA TYR A 193 -10.94 1.49 -17.41
C TYR A 193 -11.27 0.01 -17.21
N ILE A 194 -12.42 -0.39 -17.74
CA ILE A 194 -12.87 -1.78 -17.70
C ILE A 194 -12.57 -2.43 -19.03
N HIS A 195 -11.73 -3.46 -19.02
CA HIS A 195 -11.43 -4.28 -20.18
C HIS A 195 -12.44 -5.41 -20.27
N ILE A 196 -13.17 -5.46 -21.38
CA ILE A 196 -14.22 -6.45 -21.59
C ILE A 196 -13.60 -7.77 -22.06
N LYS A 197 -13.96 -8.87 -21.40
CA LYS A 197 -13.57 -10.22 -21.78
C LYS A 197 -14.81 -11.08 -21.99
N ILE A 198 -14.95 -11.68 -23.17
CA ILE A 198 -16.08 -12.54 -23.47
C ILE A 198 -15.79 -13.94 -22.93
N ARG A 199 -16.65 -14.43 -22.03
CA ARG A 199 -16.53 -15.77 -21.46
C ARG A 199 -17.36 -16.75 -22.29
N VAL A 200 -16.68 -17.51 -23.13
CA VAL A 200 -17.29 -18.60 -23.91
C VAL A 200 -17.57 -19.80 -22.98
N PRO A 201 -18.81 -20.33 -22.93
CA PRO A 201 -19.15 -21.49 -22.13
C PRO A 201 -18.46 -22.76 -22.66
N LYS A 202 -17.87 -23.57 -21.77
CA LYS A 202 -17.18 -24.83 -22.14
C LYS A 202 -18.13 -26.00 -22.40
N ARG A 203 -19.37 -25.92 -21.93
CA ARG A 203 -20.40 -26.97 -22.05
C ARG A 203 -21.72 -26.28 -22.37
N LEU A 204 -22.44 -26.84 -23.33
CA LEU A 204 -23.74 -26.38 -23.77
C LEU A 204 -24.75 -27.51 -23.58
N THR A 205 -25.98 -27.17 -23.24
CA THR A 205 -27.09 -28.14 -23.30
C THR A 205 -27.48 -28.38 -24.76
N SER A 206 -28.17 -29.49 -25.06
CA SER A 206 -28.62 -29.79 -26.42
C SER A 206 -29.42 -28.63 -27.04
N ARG A 207 -30.31 -28.01 -26.23
CA ARG A 207 -31.07 -26.83 -26.66
C ARG A 207 -30.18 -25.63 -26.97
N GLN A 208 -29.18 -25.34 -26.14
CA GLN A 208 -28.26 -24.22 -26.38
C GLN A 208 -27.40 -24.45 -27.63
N GLN A 209 -26.97 -25.71 -27.86
CA GLN A 209 -26.20 -26.08 -29.03
C GLN A 209 -27.02 -25.90 -30.31
N SER A 210 -28.29 -26.34 -30.34
CA SER A 210 -29.18 -26.13 -31.49
C SER A 210 -29.36 -24.65 -31.82
N LEU A 211 -29.52 -23.78 -30.81
CA LEU A 211 -29.67 -22.33 -31.03
C LEU A 211 -28.42 -21.66 -31.58
N ILE A 212 -27.23 -22.11 -31.17
CA ILE A 212 -25.97 -21.58 -31.69
C ILE A 212 -25.71 -22.09 -33.10
N LEU A 213 -26.07 -23.34 -33.41
CA LEU A 213 -25.98 -23.88 -34.76
C LEU A 213 -26.89 -23.11 -35.73
N SER A 214 -28.13 -22.83 -35.34
CA SER A 214 -29.03 -22.01 -36.18
C SER A 214 -28.49 -20.60 -36.41
N TYR A 215 -27.89 -19.98 -35.38
CA TYR A 215 -27.24 -18.67 -35.56
C TYR A 215 -26.05 -18.76 -36.52
N ALA A 216 -25.24 -19.82 -36.44
CA ALA A 216 -24.08 -20.00 -37.30
C ALA A 216 -24.43 -20.31 -38.77
N GLU A 217 -25.62 -20.85 -39.06
CA GLU A 217 -26.12 -21.02 -40.44
C GLU A 217 -26.44 -19.67 -41.11
N ASP A 218 -26.88 -18.68 -40.34
CA ASP A 218 -27.22 -17.33 -40.81
C ASP A 218 -26.00 -16.38 -40.82
N GLU A 219 -24.87 -16.79 -40.24
CA GLU A 219 -23.68 -15.95 -40.10
C GLU A 219 -22.92 -15.83 -41.43
N THR A 220 -22.80 -14.60 -41.94
CA THR A 220 -22.23 -14.33 -43.27
C THR A 220 -20.80 -13.78 -43.25
N ASP A 221 -20.36 -13.25 -42.10
CA ASP A 221 -19.10 -12.52 -41.93
C ASP A 221 -17.91 -13.40 -41.49
N VAL A 222 -18.06 -14.73 -41.48
CA VAL A 222 -17.00 -15.65 -41.03
C VAL A 222 -16.37 -16.39 -42.22
N GLU A 223 -15.06 -16.23 -42.38
CA GLU A 223 -14.25 -17.03 -43.30
C GLU A 223 -13.86 -18.37 -42.65
N GLY A 224 -14.30 -19.51 -43.22
CA GLY A 224 -13.91 -20.85 -42.76
C GLY A 224 -15.08 -21.83 -42.63
N THR A 225 -14.88 -22.91 -41.87
CA THR A 225 -15.91 -23.92 -41.61
C THR A 225 -16.33 -23.95 -40.14
N VAL A 226 -17.64 -23.94 -39.89
CA VAL A 226 -18.21 -24.17 -38.56
C VAL A 226 -18.68 -25.63 -38.48
N ASN A 227 -18.21 -26.36 -37.46
CA ASN A 227 -18.59 -27.77 -37.29
C ASN A 227 -20.10 -27.90 -37.07
N GLY A 228 -20.76 -28.68 -37.92
CA GLY A 228 -22.21 -28.90 -37.88
C GLY A 228 -23.02 -27.96 -38.79
N VAL A 229 -22.38 -27.04 -39.52
CA VAL A 229 -23.04 -26.14 -40.49
C VAL A 229 -22.67 -26.58 -41.92
N THR A 230 -23.68 -26.73 -42.78
CA THR A 230 -23.49 -27.28 -44.15
C THR A 230 -23.28 -26.23 -45.23
N GLN A 231 -23.56 -24.95 -44.94
CA GLN A 231 -23.39 -23.83 -45.87
C GLN A 231 -22.46 -22.81 -45.22
N THR A 232 -21.27 -22.63 -45.80
CA THR A 232 -20.34 -21.55 -45.41
C THR A 232 -19.96 -20.78 -46.66
N SER A 233 -19.90 -19.45 -46.56
CA SER A 233 -19.76 -18.52 -47.68
C SER A 233 -18.49 -18.74 -48.53
N THR A 234 -17.47 -19.41 -47.98
CA THR A 234 -16.19 -19.72 -48.66
C THR A 234 -15.87 -21.22 -48.77
N GLY A 235 -16.78 -22.12 -48.41
CA GLY A 235 -16.55 -23.57 -48.46
C GLY A 235 -17.11 -24.22 -49.73
N LYS A 236 -16.28 -24.36 -50.77
CA LYS A 236 -16.56 -25.31 -51.86
C LYS A 236 -16.93 -26.67 -51.24
N ARG A 237 -18.15 -27.17 -51.50
CA ARG A 237 -18.61 -28.50 -51.09
C ARG A 237 -17.52 -29.53 -51.35
N SER A 238 -16.88 -30.06 -50.31
CA SER A 238 -16.19 -31.35 -50.41
C SER A 238 -17.24 -32.44 -50.18
N THR A 239 -17.95 -32.80 -51.25
CA THR A 239 -18.53 -34.14 -51.35
C THR A 239 -17.37 -35.11 -51.54
N GLY A 240 -17.08 -35.92 -50.52
CA GLY A 240 -16.14 -37.03 -50.58
C GLY A 240 -16.79 -38.25 -49.94
N ASN A 241 -16.89 -39.33 -50.72
CA ASN A 241 -17.55 -40.61 -50.46
C ASN A 241 -17.33 -41.23 -49.09
#